data_AF-A0AAU6MEZ8-F1
#
_entry.id   AF-A0AAU6MEZ8-F1
#
_cell.length_a   1.000
_cell.length_b   1.000
_cell.length_c   1.000
_cell.angle_alpha   90.00
_cell.angle_beta   90.00
_cell.angle_gamma   90.00
#
_symmetry.space_group_name_H-M   'P 1'
#
loop_
_entity.id
_entity.type
_entity.pdbx_description
1 polymer ?
#
loop_
_entity_poly.entity_id
_entity_poly.type
_entity_poly.pdbx_seq_one_letter_code
_entity_poly.pdbx_strand_id
1 'polypeptide(L)'
;MLCSTCRLRPPVTDDGRCLLCAGPAGAATAPMTPAPAFYAPQHYLRSPEGLAKAVVVLLTLIAVADLLAVAAELNVRRVIAAGIANDFATYDEAEATLADNMSGSAGGLQSLLGLATAVVFIIWFRRVRLNAEVFDRSMQSMRPGWAVGAWFVPIANLVLPRRIAGGVWTASAQTSTDGSWRSVPATVMNLWWGAWVCSLILSQFSYRLYLKAEQPQEIVDTTGLLVAADAFDIVAAVLAILFVRKLTRMQGERAALGVFPLSTSGPAERAGWGRSH
;
A
#
# COMPACT_ATOMS: atom_id res chain seq x y z
N MET A 1 3.87 24.95 -28.87
CA MET A 1 2.40 24.89 -29.12
C MET A 1 2.03 23.46 -29.48
N LEU A 2 0.82 23.00 -29.17
CA LEU A 2 0.37 21.62 -29.44
C LEU A 2 -0.59 21.59 -30.64
N CYS A 3 -0.66 20.44 -31.31
CA CYS A 3 -1.54 20.21 -32.45
C CYS A 3 -2.97 20.69 -32.16
N SER A 4 -3.52 21.53 -33.05
CA SER A 4 -4.84 22.12 -32.92
C SER A 4 -5.97 21.09 -32.87
N THR A 5 -5.76 19.90 -33.45
CA THR A 5 -6.74 18.81 -33.47
C THR A 5 -6.62 17.89 -32.25
N CYS A 6 -5.45 17.29 -32.03
CA CYS A 6 -5.29 16.24 -31.01
C CYS A 6 -4.68 16.72 -29.70
N ARG A 7 -4.06 17.90 -29.66
CA ARG A 7 -3.37 18.50 -28.50
C ARG A 7 -2.33 17.61 -27.80
N LEU A 8 -1.81 16.59 -28.47
CA LEU A 8 -0.88 15.61 -27.88
C LEU A 8 0.55 15.70 -28.42
N ARG A 9 0.75 16.34 -29.57
CA ARG A 9 2.04 16.39 -30.28
C ARG A 9 2.32 17.81 -30.77
N PRO A 10 3.60 18.19 -30.95
CA PRO A 10 3.95 19.43 -31.62
C PRO A 10 3.37 19.46 -33.05
N PRO A 11 2.90 20.62 -33.53
CA PRO A 11 2.48 20.78 -34.92
C PRO A 11 3.70 20.66 -35.83
N VAL A 12 3.48 20.10 -37.01
CA VAL A 12 4.49 19.93 -38.07
C VAL A 12 4.03 20.61 -39.37
N THR A 13 2.75 20.98 -39.46
CA THR A 13 2.21 21.79 -40.55
C THR A 13 1.92 23.22 -40.11
N ASP A 14 1.92 24.16 -41.07
CA ASP A 14 1.66 25.59 -40.84
C ASP A 14 0.26 25.85 -40.24
N ASP A 15 -0.71 24.98 -40.52
CA ASP A 15 -2.06 24.99 -39.91
C ASP A 15 -2.10 24.54 -38.44
N GLY A 16 -0.95 24.32 -37.83
CA GLY A 16 -0.85 23.89 -36.44
C GLY A 16 -1.28 22.44 -36.21
N ARG A 17 -1.20 21.54 -37.21
CA ARG A 17 -1.56 20.11 -37.07
C ARG A 17 -0.31 19.24 -37.03
N CYS A 18 -0.38 18.09 -36.35
CA CYS A 18 0.70 17.10 -36.38
C CYS A 18 0.61 16.22 -37.63
N LEU A 19 1.72 15.54 -37.98
CA LEU A 19 1.81 14.66 -39.16
C LEU A 19 0.63 13.67 -39.33
N LEU A 20 0.12 13.12 -38.22
CA LEU A 20 -1.01 12.19 -38.25
C LEU A 20 -2.36 12.86 -38.54
N CYS A 21 -2.53 14.11 -38.09
CA CYS A 21 -3.74 14.89 -38.33
C CYS A 21 -3.70 15.63 -39.68
N ALA A 22 -2.54 15.67 -40.34
CA ALA A 22 -2.31 16.33 -41.62
C ALA A 22 -2.24 15.36 -42.82
N GLY A 23 -2.29 14.04 -42.59
CA GLY A 23 -2.21 13.04 -43.65
C GLY A 23 -3.38 13.13 -44.66
N PRO A 24 -3.16 12.81 -45.95
CA PRO A 24 -4.16 12.97 -46.99
C PRO A 24 -5.35 12.04 -46.76
N ALA A 25 -6.55 12.61 -46.74
CA ALA A 25 -7.82 11.89 -46.79
C ALA A 25 -8.02 11.33 -48.21
N GLY A 26 -7.29 10.27 -48.57
CA GLY A 26 -7.25 9.82 -49.95
C GLY A 26 -6.61 8.44 -50.16
N ALA A 27 -7.07 7.42 -49.43
CA ALA A 27 -6.89 6.01 -49.78
C ALA A 27 -8.02 5.18 -49.15
N ALA A 28 -9.26 5.53 -49.50
CA ALA A 28 -10.45 4.80 -49.08
C ALA A 28 -10.78 3.67 -50.07
N THR A 29 -10.04 2.56 -50.04
CA THR A 29 -10.46 1.28 -50.66
C THR A 29 -10.04 0.01 -49.90
N ALA A 30 -9.25 0.10 -48.83
CA ALA A 30 -9.21 -0.98 -47.85
C ALA A 30 -10.36 -0.76 -46.84
N PRO A 31 -11.07 -1.79 -46.35
CA PRO A 31 -11.90 -1.63 -45.17
C PRO A 31 -10.98 -1.11 -44.07
N MET A 32 -11.09 0.19 -43.79
CA MET A 32 -10.47 0.78 -42.61
C MET A 32 -11.05 -0.01 -41.46
N THR A 33 -10.22 -0.85 -40.82
CA THR A 33 -10.46 -1.21 -39.43
C THR A 33 -10.84 0.09 -38.73
N PRO A 34 -12.03 0.21 -38.14
CA PRO A 34 -12.46 1.45 -37.53
C PRO A 34 -11.32 1.93 -36.65
N ALA A 35 -10.87 3.17 -36.88
CA ALA A 35 -9.83 3.77 -36.05
C ALA A 35 -10.22 3.46 -34.60
N PRO A 36 -9.32 2.83 -33.80
CA PRO A 36 -9.69 2.36 -32.47
C PRO A 36 -10.33 3.54 -31.76
N ALA A 37 -11.59 3.37 -31.37
CA ALA A 37 -12.36 4.44 -30.73
C ALA A 37 -11.47 4.99 -29.62
N PHE A 38 -11.14 6.28 -29.71
CA PHE A 38 -10.27 6.92 -28.75
C PHE A 38 -11.06 7.06 -27.45
N TYR A 39 -11.06 5.99 -26.64
CA TYR A 39 -11.57 6.06 -25.28
C TYR A 39 -10.58 6.91 -24.52
N ALA A 40 -10.96 8.15 -24.20
CA ALA A 40 -10.22 8.97 -23.27
C ALA A 40 -9.91 8.12 -22.03
N PRO A 41 -8.64 8.05 -21.57
CA PRO A 41 -8.30 7.24 -20.43
C PRO A 41 -9.16 7.68 -19.25
N GLN A 42 -9.89 6.73 -18.64
CA GLN A 42 -10.80 7.04 -17.52
C GLN A 42 -10.04 7.63 -16.32
N HIS A 43 -8.73 7.40 -16.26
CA HIS A 43 -7.83 7.92 -15.23
C HIS A 43 -6.55 8.45 -15.88
N TYR A 44 -6.07 9.58 -15.39
CA TYR A 44 -4.77 10.13 -15.75
C TYR A 44 -3.71 9.70 -14.74
N LEU A 45 -2.49 9.45 -15.20
CA LEU A 45 -1.36 9.21 -14.30
C LEU A 45 -1.16 10.41 -13.38
N ARG A 46 -0.95 10.12 -12.11
CA ARG A 46 -0.60 11.15 -11.14
C ARG A 46 0.54 10.67 -10.26
N SER A 47 1.50 11.54 -9.98
CA SER A 47 2.67 11.19 -9.17
C SER A 47 2.24 10.64 -7.79
N PRO A 48 2.69 9.43 -7.40
CA PRO A 48 2.50 8.88 -6.07
C PRO A 48 3.62 9.29 -5.08
N GLU A 49 4.65 10.01 -5.52
CA GLU A 49 5.89 10.22 -4.74
C GLU A 49 5.68 11.00 -3.44
N GLY A 50 4.92 12.09 -3.47
CA GLY A 50 4.66 12.90 -2.27
C GLY A 50 3.93 12.09 -1.18
N LEU A 51 2.93 11.30 -1.61
CA LEU A 51 2.21 10.40 -0.71
C LEU A 51 3.11 9.28 -0.21
N ALA A 52 3.95 8.69 -1.07
CA ALA A 52 4.89 7.65 -0.67
C ALA A 52 5.89 8.16 0.38
N LYS A 53 6.42 9.38 0.21
CA LYS A 53 7.30 10.02 1.21
C LYS A 53 6.58 10.22 2.54
N ALA A 54 5.35 10.72 2.51
CA ALA A 54 4.54 10.90 3.72
C ALA A 54 4.28 9.56 4.43
N VAL A 55 3.91 8.50 3.70
CA VAL A 55 3.75 7.15 4.27
C VAL A 55 5.06 6.64 4.89
N VAL A 56 6.20 6.82 4.22
CA VAL A 56 7.50 6.38 4.75
C VAL A 56 7.87 7.13 6.03
N VAL A 57 7.65 8.44 6.08
CA VAL A 57 7.87 9.25 7.29
C VAL A 57 6.97 8.75 8.42
N LEU A 58 5.68 8.57 8.17
CA LEU A 58 4.74 8.11 9.18
C LEU A 58 5.05 6.69 9.69
N LEU A 59 5.40 5.75 8.81
CA LEU A 59 5.84 4.41 9.22
C LEU A 59 7.14 4.44 10.02
N THR A 60 8.05 5.38 9.72
CA THR A 60 9.28 5.57 10.50
C THR A 60 8.95 6.11 11.89
N LEU A 61 8.01 7.06 11.98
CA LEU A 61 7.53 7.60 13.26
C LEU A 61 6.82 6.52 14.09
N ILE A 62 6.04 5.62 13.46
CA ILE A 62 5.46 4.47 14.14
C ILE A 62 6.56 3.58 14.73
N ALA A 63 7.55 3.18 13.94
CA ALA A 63 8.64 2.34 14.45
C ALA A 63 9.41 3.01 15.61
N VAL A 64 9.53 4.33 15.62
CA VAL A 64 10.08 5.08 16.77
C VAL A 64 9.14 5.06 17.97
N ALA A 65 7.84 5.22 17.76
CA ALA A 65 6.83 5.12 18.82
C ALA A 65 6.80 3.71 19.44
N ASP A 66 6.93 2.65 18.63
CA ASP A 66 7.02 1.27 19.11
C ASP A 66 8.28 1.03 19.96
N LEU A 67 9.41 1.64 19.58
CA LEU A 67 10.62 1.59 20.42
C LEU A 67 10.42 2.28 21.78
N LEU A 68 9.68 3.40 21.80
CA LEU A 68 9.34 4.09 23.04
C LEU A 68 8.35 3.28 23.88
N ALA A 69 7.38 2.61 23.25
CA ALA A 69 6.43 1.72 23.90
C ALA A 69 7.14 0.52 24.53
N VAL A 70 8.04 -0.15 23.80
CA VAL A 70 8.90 -1.22 24.35
C VAL A 70 9.66 -0.74 25.59
N ALA A 71 10.25 0.47 25.56
CA ALA A 71 10.94 1.01 26.71
C ALA A 71 10.01 1.26 27.91
N ALA A 72 8.82 1.80 27.67
CA ALA A 72 7.80 2.02 28.69
C ALA A 72 7.30 0.70 29.30
N GLU A 73 7.05 -0.31 28.48
CA GLU A 73 6.60 -1.64 28.89
C GLU A 73 7.66 -2.38 29.70
N LEU A 74 8.93 -2.31 29.29
CA LEU A 74 10.04 -2.85 30.07
C LEU A 74 10.17 -2.16 31.43
N ASN A 75 9.88 -0.85 31.50
CA ASN A 75 9.85 -0.12 32.76
C ASN A 75 8.68 -0.57 33.66
N VAL A 76 7.46 -0.67 33.13
CA VAL A 76 6.30 -1.23 33.86
C VAL A 76 6.62 -2.61 34.41
N ARG A 77 7.19 -3.48 33.57
CA ARG A 77 7.58 -4.84 33.97
C ARG A 77 8.64 -4.84 35.08
N ARG A 78 9.61 -3.92 35.04
CA ARG A 78 10.63 -3.74 36.08
C ARG A 78 10.01 -3.34 37.41
N VAL A 79 9.12 -2.34 37.40
CA VAL A 79 8.46 -1.81 38.60
C VAL A 79 7.60 -2.88 39.26
N ILE A 80 6.77 -3.58 38.49
CA ILE A 80 5.88 -4.62 39.03
C ILE A 80 6.70 -5.83 39.52
N ALA A 81 7.72 -6.27 38.79
CA ALA A 81 8.56 -7.39 39.22
C ALA A 81 9.34 -7.09 40.51
N ALA A 82 9.83 -5.85 40.68
CA ALA A 82 10.45 -5.41 41.92
C ALA A 82 9.45 -5.39 43.09
N GLY A 83 8.22 -4.93 42.84
CA GLY A 83 7.11 -5.00 43.79
C GLY A 83 6.82 -6.43 44.25
N ILE A 84 6.64 -7.36 43.31
CA ILE A 84 6.41 -8.79 43.60
C ILE A 84 7.55 -9.39 44.43
N ALA A 85 8.82 -9.12 44.07
CA ALA A 85 9.98 -9.69 44.74
C ALA A 85 10.12 -9.24 46.22
N ASN A 86 9.56 -8.09 46.59
CA ASN A 86 9.59 -7.56 47.95
C ASN A 86 8.20 -7.53 48.60
N ASP A 87 7.24 -8.33 48.09
CA ASP A 87 5.86 -8.40 48.58
C ASP A 87 5.18 -7.02 48.71
N PHE A 88 5.50 -6.11 47.78
CA PHE A 88 5.06 -4.72 47.75
C PHE A 88 5.34 -3.91 49.04
N ALA A 89 6.29 -4.35 49.89
CA ALA A 89 6.61 -3.71 51.16
C ALA A 89 7.13 -2.26 51.02
N THR A 90 7.71 -1.92 49.86
CA THR A 90 8.24 -0.59 49.53
C THR A 90 7.65 -0.08 48.23
N TYR A 91 6.32 0.03 48.16
CA TYR A 91 5.62 0.57 47.01
C TYR A 91 5.90 2.07 46.83
N ASP A 92 6.52 2.45 45.71
CA ASP A 92 6.69 3.84 45.29
C ASP A 92 5.59 4.22 44.30
N GLU A 93 4.59 4.95 44.80
CA GLU A 93 3.47 5.42 43.99
C GLU A 93 3.90 6.36 42.86
N ALA A 94 4.96 7.16 43.06
CA ALA A 94 5.45 8.08 42.05
C ALA A 94 6.15 7.34 40.91
N GLU A 95 6.93 6.29 41.22
CA GLU A 95 7.56 5.42 40.21
C GLU A 95 6.49 4.67 39.40
N ALA A 96 5.49 4.09 40.07
CA ALA A 96 4.38 3.41 39.41
C ALA A 96 3.57 4.36 38.49
N THR A 97 3.20 5.54 39.00
CA THR A 97 2.46 6.56 38.24
C THR A 97 3.25 7.03 37.02
N LEU A 98 4.58 7.19 37.15
CA LEU A 98 5.42 7.55 36.02
C LEU A 98 5.44 6.46 34.95
N ALA A 99 5.55 5.18 35.34
CA ALA A 99 5.52 4.05 34.42
C ALA A 99 4.19 3.97 33.67
N ASP A 100 3.06 4.14 34.37
CA ASP A 100 1.72 4.15 33.76
C ASP A 100 1.55 5.30 32.77
N ASN A 101 2.02 6.51 33.13
CA ASN A 101 1.96 7.67 32.24
C ASN A 101 2.84 7.49 30.99
N MET A 102 4.02 6.89 31.13
CA MET A 102 4.88 6.56 29.98
C MET A 102 4.20 5.55 29.05
N SER A 103 3.64 4.47 29.60
CA SER A 103 2.93 3.45 28.82
C SER A 103 1.69 4.03 28.12
N GLY A 104 0.84 4.77 28.86
CA GLY A 104 -0.36 5.38 28.31
C GLY A 104 -0.08 6.43 27.22
N SER A 105 0.96 7.26 27.40
CA SER A 105 1.37 8.24 26.38
C SER A 105 1.98 7.59 25.14
N ALA A 106 2.74 6.51 25.29
CA ALA A 106 3.26 5.72 24.17
C ALA A 106 2.12 5.09 23.35
N GLY A 107 1.17 4.42 24.01
CA GLY A 107 -0.01 3.85 23.36
C GLY A 107 -0.89 4.90 22.66
N GLY A 108 -1.05 6.07 23.27
CA GLY A 108 -1.74 7.21 22.66
C GLY A 108 -1.05 7.72 21.39
N LEU A 109 0.29 7.82 21.42
CA LEU A 109 1.09 8.21 20.25
C LEU A 109 1.02 7.17 19.12
N GLN A 110 1.15 5.88 19.44
CA GLN A 110 0.99 4.77 18.48
C GLN A 110 -0.39 4.82 17.81
N SER A 111 -1.45 5.00 18.60
CA SER A 111 -2.83 5.09 18.07
C SER A 111 -3.01 6.26 17.10
N LEU A 112 -2.49 7.44 17.46
CA LEU A 112 -2.56 8.64 16.63
C LEU A 112 -1.78 8.46 15.32
N LEU A 113 -0.54 7.98 15.40
CA LEU A 113 0.32 7.75 14.24
C LEU A 113 -0.23 6.63 13.36
N GLY A 114 -0.77 5.57 13.96
CA GLY A 114 -1.43 4.47 13.27
C GLY A 114 -2.62 4.95 12.44
N LEU A 115 -3.49 5.78 13.02
CA LEU A 115 -4.63 6.36 12.31
C LEU A 115 -4.18 7.26 11.15
N ALA A 116 -3.21 8.16 11.39
CA ALA A 116 -2.66 9.02 10.36
C ALA A 116 -2.03 8.20 9.22
N THR A 117 -1.26 7.17 9.56
CA THR A 117 -0.64 6.25 8.60
C THR A 117 -1.67 5.51 7.79
N ALA A 118 -2.71 4.95 8.42
CA ALA A 118 -3.77 4.24 7.72
C ALA A 118 -4.44 5.13 6.66
N VAL A 119 -4.79 6.38 7.02
CA VAL A 119 -5.42 7.33 6.10
C VAL A 119 -4.50 7.63 4.91
N VAL A 120 -3.25 8.04 5.17
CA VAL A 120 -2.31 8.43 4.11
C VAL A 120 -1.93 7.22 3.25
N PHE A 121 -1.75 6.04 3.87
CA PHE A 121 -1.48 4.78 3.18
C PHE A 121 -2.63 4.41 2.25
N ILE A 122 -3.89 4.49 2.68
CA ILE A 122 -5.05 4.20 1.82
C ILE A 122 -5.13 5.18 0.64
N ILE A 123 -4.85 6.47 0.87
CA ILE A 123 -4.81 7.48 -0.20
C ILE A 123 -3.69 7.15 -1.21
N TRP A 124 -2.49 6.82 -0.72
CA TRP A 124 -1.37 6.36 -1.55
C TRP A 124 -1.72 5.07 -2.31
N PHE A 125 -2.32 4.09 -1.64
CA PHE A 125 -2.67 2.79 -2.19
C PHE A 125 -3.71 2.92 -3.31
N ARG A 126 -4.73 3.77 -3.10
CA ARG A 126 -5.68 4.12 -4.16
C ARG A 126 -5.00 4.81 -5.33
N ARG A 127 -4.04 5.72 -5.08
CA ARG A 127 -3.28 6.43 -6.12
C ARG A 127 -2.51 5.45 -7.00
N VAL A 128 -1.72 4.56 -6.39
CA VAL A 128 -0.92 3.57 -7.15
C VAL A 128 -1.81 2.58 -7.89
N ARG A 129 -2.97 2.21 -7.31
CA ARG A 129 -3.96 1.37 -7.99
C ARG A 129 -4.57 2.05 -9.22
N LEU A 130 -4.88 3.34 -9.16
CA LEU A 130 -5.39 4.08 -10.33
C LEU A 130 -4.32 4.19 -11.42
N ASN A 131 -3.07 4.46 -11.06
CA ASN A 131 -1.96 4.48 -12.01
C ASN A 131 -1.78 3.12 -12.70
N ALA A 132 -1.88 2.04 -11.94
CA ALA A 132 -1.78 0.68 -12.46
C ALA A 132 -2.89 0.32 -13.47
N GLU A 133 -4.06 0.99 -13.41
CA GLU A 133 -5.10 0.80 -14.42
C GLU A 133 -4.77 1.46 -15.75
N VAL A 134 -4.03 2.57 -15.72
CA VAL A 134 -3.50 3.24 -16.92
C VAL A 134 -2.40 2.39 -17.55
N PHE A 135 -1.61 1.73 -16.70
CA PHE A 135 -0.53 0.84 -17.11
C PHE A 135 -1.05 -0.44 -17.78
N ASP A 136 -1.96 -1.16 -17.12
CA ASP A 136 -2.60 -2.35 -17.66
C ASP A 136 -3.91 -2.62 -16.90
N ARG A 137 -5.03 -2.35 -17.59
CA ARG A 137 -6.38 -2.56 -17.05
C ARG A 137 -6.72 -4.05 -16.88
N SER A 138 -6.15 -4.93 -17.70
CA SER A 138 -6.46 -6.37 -17.67
C SER A 138 -5.98 -7.04 -16.38
N MET A 139 -4.94 -6.50 -15.75
CA MET A 139 -4.42 -6.97 -14.47
C MET A 139 -5.24 -6.50 -13.26
N GLN A 140 -6.26 -5.66 -13.48
CA GLN A 140 -7.08 -5.11 -12.41
C GLN A 140 -8.40 -5.88 -12.26
N SER A 141 -8.42 -6.88 -11.37
CA SER A 141 -9.60 -7.74 -11.17
C SER A 141 -10.78 -7.06 -10.45
N MET A 142 -10.59 -5.86 -9.90
CA MET A 142 -11.59 -5.17 -9.06
C MET A 142 -11.71 -3.70 -9.43
N ARG A 143 -12.90 -3.13 -9.23
CA ARG A 143 -13.17 -1.69 -9.41
C ARG A 143 -12.30 -0.84 -8.48
N PRO A 144 -11.89 0.38 -8.87
CA PRO A 144 -11.02 1.24 -8.06
C PRO A 144 -11.51 1.56 -6.65
N GLY A 145 -12.82 1.60 -6.42
CA GLY A 145 -13.39 1.86 -5.09
C GLY A 145 -12.97 0.82 -4.05
N TRP A 146 -12.69 -0.42 -4.46
CA TRP A 146 -12.21 -1.47 -3.57
C TRP A 146 -10.82 -1.21 -3.02
N ALA A 147 -10.00 -0.35 -3.64
CA ALA A 147 -8.72 0.06 -3.07
C ALA A 147 -8.87 0.83 -1.73
N VAL A 148 -10.06 1.37 -1.48
CA VAL A 148 -10.43 2.00 -0.20
C VAL A 148 -11.33 1.09 0.61
N GLY A 149 -12.44 0.63 0.02
CA GLY A 149 -13.46 -0.13 0.73
C GLY A 149 -12.96 -1.45 1.33
N ALA A 150 -11.96 -2.10 0.70
CA ALA A 150 -11.40 -3.35 1.21
C ALA A 150 -10.83 -3.23 2.63
N TRP A 151 -10.39 -2.05 3.06
CA TRP A 151 -9.79 -1.85 4.38
C TRP A 151 -10.81 -1.78 5.51
N PHE A 152 -12.07 -1.49 5.21
CA PHE A 152 -13.13 -1.28 6.20
C PHE A 152 -14.08 -2.47 6.36
N VAL A 153 -13.96 -3.47 5.48
CA VAL A 153 -14.78 -4.68 5.54
C VAL A 153 -14.03 -5.75 6.35
N PRO A 154 -14.57 -6.19 7.51
CA PRO A 154 -13.94 -7.23 8.32
C PRO A 154 -13.68 -8.50 7.51
N ILE A 155 -12.58 -9.20 7.78
CA ILE A 155 -12.07 -10.40 7.08
C ILE A 155 -11.59 -10.09 5.67
N ALA A 156 -12.37 -9.34 4.89
CA ALA A 156 -11.99 -8.91 3.55
C ALA A 156 -10.74 -8.02 3.59
N ASN A 157 -10.54 -7.23 4.65
CA ASN A 157 -9.32 -6.46 4.90
C ASN A 157 -8.04 -7.31 5.01
N LEU A 158 -8.15 -8.62 5.27
CA LEU A 158 -7.00 -9.54 5.34
C LEU A 158 -6.64 -10.17 3.99
N VAL A 159 -7.52 -10.08 2.98
CA VAL A 159 -7.36 -10.77 1.69
C VAL A 159 -7.38 -9.81 0.51
N LEU A 160 -8.36 -8.92 0.47
CA LEU A 160 -8.61 -8.06 -0.68
C LEU A 160 -7.49 -7.04 -0.92
N PRO A 161 -6.92 -6.34 0.08
CA PRO A 161 -5.84 -5.40 -0.19
C PRO A 161 -4.60 -6.09 -0.76
N ARG A 162 -4.26 -7.29 -0.29
CA ARG A 162 -3.18 -8.09 -0.90
C ARG A 162 -3.46 -8.48 -2.33
N ARG A 163 -4.70 -8.90 -2.65
CA ARG A 163 -5.10 -9.23 -4.02
C ARG A 163 -4.99 -8.01 -4.94
N ILE A 164 -5.46 -6.85 -4.48
CA ILE A 164 -5.34 -5.57 -5.20
C ILE A 164 -3.87 -5.21 -5.39
N ALA A 165 -3.05 -5.29 -4.34
CA ALA A 165 -1.62 -5.03 -4.40
C ALA A 165 -0.92 -5.94 -5.42
N GLY A 166 -1.35 -7.20 -5.56
CA GLY A 166 -0.82 -8.12 -6.56
C GLY A 166 -1.09 -7.66 -7.99
N GLY A 167 -2.31 -7.23 -8.30
CA GLY A 167 -2.64 -6.67 -9.62
C GLY A 167 -1.88 -5.39 -9.91
N VAL A 168 -1.72 -4.52 -8.90
CA VAL A 168 -0.91 -3.29 -8.99
C VAL A 168 0.56 -3.60 -9.21
N TRP A 169 1.11 -4.60 -8.49
CA TRP A 169 2.50 -5.02 -8.61
C TRP A 169 2.82 -5.54 -10.01
N THR A 170 2.01 -6.48 -10.52
CA THR A 170 2.19 -7.05 -11.86
C THR A 170 2.07 -5.99 -12.95
N ALA A 171 1.05 -5.13 -12.87
CA ALA A 171 0.87 -4.00 -13.76
C ALA A 171 1.93 -2.89 -13.60
N SER A 172 2.80 -2.95 -12.59
CA SER A 172 3.92 -2.02 -12.44
C SER A 172 5.26 -2.67 -12.81
N ALA A 173 5.35 -4.01 -12.78
CA ALA A 173 6.55 -4.79 -13.10
C ALA A 173 6.74 -5.03 -14.60
N GLN A 174 5.63 -5.13 -15.32
CA GLN A 174 5.55 -5.27 -16.77
C GLN A 174 6.29 -4.10 -17.47
N THR A 175 7.12 -4.45 -18.45
CA THR A 175 7.89 -3.58 -19.37
C THR A 175 9.33 -3.25 -18.96
N SER A 176 10.28 -3.93 -19.62
CA SER A 176 11.68 -3.54 -19.79
C SER A 176 11.79 -2.47 -20.90
N THR A 177 12.92 -1.76 -20.99
CA THR A 177 13.15 -0.66 -21.96
C THR A 177 12.97 -1.07 -23.43
N ASP A 178 13.08 -2.36 -23.72
CA ASP A 178 12.89 -3.01 -25.02
C ASP A 178 11.44 -3.48 -25.28
N GLY A 179 10.50 -3.19 -24.36
CA GLY A 179 9.11 -3.64 -24.46
C GLY A 179 8.87 -5.07 -23.96
N SER A 180 9.92 -5.79 -23.53
CA SER A 180 9.81 -7.18 -23.05
C SER A 180 9.24 -7.28 -21.63
N TRP A 181 8.71 -8.44 -21.28
CA TRP A 181 8.12 -8.70 -19.97
C TRP A 181 9.21 -8.90 -18.92
N ARG A 182 9.28 -8.02 -17.92
CA ARG A 182 10.13 -8.21 -16.75
C ARG A 182 9.32 -8.81 -15.61
N SER A 183 9.70 -10.00 -15.15
CA SER A 183 9.20 -10.54 -13.89
C SER A 183 9.95 -9.90 -12.72
N VAL A 184 9.22 -9.24 -11.81
CA VAL A 184 9.78 -8.70 -10.57
C VAL A 184 9.24 -9.53 -9.40
N PRO A 185 10.11 -10.20 -8.63
CA PRO A 185 9.68 -11.05 -7.52
C PRO A 185 8.78 -10.32 -6.53
N ALA A 186 7.62 -10.91 -6.22
CA ALA A 186 6.63 -10.37 -5.29
C ALA A 186 7.03 -10.53 -3.81
N THR A 187 8.27 -10.92 -3.52
CA THR A 187 8.75 -11.28 -2.17
C THR A 187 8.53 -10.17 -1.16
N VAL A 188 8.90 -8.92 -1.49
CA VAL A 188 8.74 -7.78 -0.57
C VAL A 188 7.25 -7.55 -0.25
N MET A 189 6.37 -7.68 -1.25
CA MET A 189 4.93 -7.55 -1.03
C MET A 189 4.37 -8.70 -0.17
N ASN A 190 4.84 -9.93 -0.36
CA ASN A 190 4.40 -11.06 0.46
C ASN A 190 4.87 -10.95 1.90
N LEU A 191 6.13 -10.58 2.10
CA LEU A 191 6.72 -10.40 3.43
C LEU A 191 6.03 -9.27 4.19
N TRP A 192 5.86 -8.11 3.56
CA TRP A 192 5.11 -6.99 4.15
C TRP A 192 3.69 -7.42 4.56
N TRP A 193 2.95 -8.06 3.67
CA TRP A 193 1.56 -8.42 3.97
C TRP A 193 1.47 -9.44 5.10
N GLY A 194 2.31 -10.48 5.05
CA GLY A 194 2.37 -11.49 6.09
C GLY A 194 2.73 -10.88 7.45
N ALA A 195 3.77 -10.03 7.47
CA ALA A 195 4.19 -9.34 8.69
C ALA A 195 3.09 -8.42 9.22
N TRP A 196 2.42 -7.63 8.38
CA TRP A 196 1.34 -6.75 8.83
C TRP A 196 0.13 -7.52 9.39
N VAL A 197 -0.28 -8.62 8.74
CA VAL A 197 -1.38 -9.47 9.26
C VAL A 197 -0.98 -10.10 10.59
N CYS A 198 0.25 -10.61 10.70
CA CYS A 198 0.76 -11.19 11.94
C CYS A 198 0.86 -10.13 13.05
N SER A 199 1.34 -8.92 12.77
CA SER A 199 1.44 -7.86 13.78
C SER A 199 0.05 -7.46 14.28
N LEU A 200 -0.92 -7.25 13.38
CA LEU A 200 -2.31 -6.99 13.76
C LEU A 200 -2.89 -8.05 14.71
N ILE A 201 -2.66 -9.33 14.43
CA ILE A 201 -3.17 -10.43 15.27
C ILE A 201 -2.45 -10.41 16.63
N LEU A 202 -1.12 -10.29 16.64
CA LEU A 202 -0.30 -10.29 17.85
C LEU A 202 -0.66 -9.10 18.75
N SER A 203 -0.74 -7.88 18.20
CA SER A 203 -1.10 -6.68 18.96
C SER A 203 -2.52 -6.78 19.52
N GLN A 204 -3.50 -7.20 18.71
CA GLN A 204 -4.88 -7.33 19.16
C GLN A 204 -5.05 -8.42 20.24
N PHE A 205 -4.33 -9.53 20.12
CA PHE A 205 -4.35 -10.62 21.11
C PHE A 205 -3.65 -10.19 22.41
N SER A 206 -2.45 -9.65 22.32
CA SER A 206 -1.65 -9.22 23.47
C SER A 206 -2.36 -8.12 24.27
N TYR A 207 -2.92 -7.12 23.57
CA TYR A 207 -3.69 -6.04 24.21
C TYR A 207 -4.95 -6.56 24.92
N ARG A 208 -5.65 -7.55 24.35
CA ARG A 208 -6.83 -8.15 25.01
C ARG A 208 -6.47 -8.96 26.25
N LEU A 209 -5.31 -9.61 26.27
CA LEU A 209 -4.83 -10.31 27.45
C LEU A 209 -4.39 -9.31 28.52
N TYR A 210 -3.66 -8.27 28.13
CA TYR A 210 -3.23 -7.20 29.02
C TYR A 210 -4.42 -6.54 29.74
N LEU A 211 -5.49 -6.18 29.01
CA LEU A 211 -6.70 -5.60 29.59
C LEU A 211 -7.46 -6.51 30.58
N LYS A 212 -7.18 -7.82 30.56
CA LYS A 212 -7.80 -8.80 31.47
C LYS A 212 -6.88 -9.21 32.61
N ALA A 213 -5.63 -8.75 32.62
CA ALA A 213 -4.68 -9.06 33.67
C ALA A 213 -5.05 -8.29 34.94
N GLU A 214 -5.34 -9.02 36.01
CA GLU A 214 -5.71 -8.43 37.31
C GLU A 214 -4.62 -8.69 38.35
N GLN A 215 -3.92 -9.83 38.23
CA GLN A 215 -2.84 -10.16 39.15
C GLN A 215 -1.52 -9.53 38.70
N PRO A 216 -0.65 -9.08 39.63
CA PRO A 216 0.65 -8.49 39.28
C PRO A 216 1.49 -9.38 38.35
N GLN A 217 1.48 -10.71 38.59
CA GLN A 217 2.20 -11.66 37.76
C GLN A 217 1.64 -11.75 36.34
N GLU A 218 0.31 -11.73 36.19
CA GLU A 218 -0.35 -11.71 34.89
C GLU A 218 -0.01 -10.44 34.11
N ILE A 219 0.08 -9.28 34.80
CA ILE A 219 0.47 -8.01 34.17
C ILE A 219 1.91 -8.11 33.64
N VAL A 220 2.84 -8.66 34.42
CA VAL A 220 4.24 -8.87 34.03
C VAL A 220 4.36 -9.77 32.79
N ASP A 221 3.59 -10.85 32.74
CA ASP A 221 3.63 -11.82 31.64
C ASP A 221 2.98 -11.27 30.37
N THR A 222 1.82 -10.62 30.48
CA THR A 222 1.11 -10.00 29.36
C THR A 222 1.85 -8.79 28.79
N THR A 223 2.53 -8.01 29.63
CA THR A 223 3.43 -6.93 29.19
C THR A 223 4.60 -7.49 28.38
N GLY A 224 5.10 -8.68 28.71
CA GLY A 224 6.12 -9.36 27.89
C GLY A 224 5.63 -9.72 26.49
N LEU A 225 4.35 -10.05 26.34
CA LEU A 225 3.72 -10.27 25.03
C LEU A 225 3.57 -8.98 24.22
N LEU A 226 3.27 -7.86 24.89
CA LEU A 226 3.22 -6.53 24.24
C LEU A 226 4.59 -6.15 23.67
N VAL A 227 5.67 -6.32 24.44
CA VAL A 227 7.04 -6.06 23.98
C VAL A 227 7.37 -6.87 22.72
N ALA A 228 6.96 -8.15 22.70
CA ALA A 228 7.16 -9.00 21.53
C ALA A 228 6.30 -8.56 20.33
N ALA A 229 5.07 -8.08 20.56
CA ALA A 229 4.19 -7.56 19.52
C ALA A 229 4.76 -6.28 18.91
N ASP A 230 5.24 -5.34 19.72
CA ASP A 230 5.83 -4.07 19.25
C ASP A 230 7.15 -4.30 18.52
N ALA A 231 8.00 -5.20 19.01
CA ALA A 231 9.20 -5.62 18.28
C ALA A 231 8.86 -6.17 16.88
N PHE A 232 7.76 -6.92 16.78
CA PHE A 232 7.29 -7.46 15.51
C PHE A 232 6.64 -6.39 14.60
N ASP A 233 5.94 -5.41 15.18
CA ASP A 233 5.36 -4.30 14.42
C ASP A 233 6.44 -3.39 13.81
N ILE A 234 7.58 -3.18 14.50
CA ILE A 234 8.76 -2.51 13.92
C ILE A 234 9.23 -3.24 12.65
N VAL A 235 9.30 -4.57 12.67
CA VAL A 235 9.68 -5.37 11.49
C VAL A 235 8.64 -5.21 10.38
N ALA A 236 7.36 -5.23 10.71
CA ALA A 236 6.27 -5.00 9.75
C ALA A 236 6.35 -3.59 9.12
N ALA A 237 6.65 -2.56 9.90
CA ALA A 237 6.83 -1.18 9.46
C ALA A 237 8.00 -1.06 8.47
N VAL A 238 9.15 -1.69 8.77
CA VAL A 238 10.31 -1.73 7.85
C VAL A 238 9.93 -2.40 6.53
N LEU A 239 9.26 -3.55 6.57
CA LEU A 239 8.80 -4.24 5.36
C LEU A 239 7.79 -3.40 4.56
N ALA A 240 6.88 -2.69 5.24
CA ALA A 240 5.95 -1.75 4.62
C ALA A 240 6.67 -0.60 3.92
N ILE A 241 7.70 -0.01 4.54
CA ILE A 241 8.56 1.02 3.93
C ILE A 241 9.21 0.49 2.66
N LEU A 242 9.77 -0.73 2.71
CA LEU A 242 10.40 -1.37 1.54
C LEU A 242 9.39 -1.59 0.42
N PHE A 243 8.18 -2.07 0.74
CA PHE A 243 7.10 -2.25 -0.22
C PHE A 243 6.69 -0.92 -0.88
N VAL A 244 6.43 0.12 -0.08
CA VAL A 244 6.02 1.45 -0.57
C VAL A 244 7.08 2.05 -1.49
N ARG A 245 8.35 2.02 -1.07
CA ARG A 245 9.47 2.55 -1.87
C ARG A 245 9.65 1.77 -3.17
N LYS A 246 9.63 0.44 -3.09
CA LYS A 246 9.82 -0.45 -4.25
C LYS A 246 8.70 -0.26 -5.27
N LEU A 247 7.44 -0.28 -4.83
CA LEU A 247 6.30 -0.13 -5.71
C LEU A 247 6.25 1.27 -6.33
N THR A 248 6.47 2.32 -5.54
CA THR A 248 6.53 3.71 -6.03
C THR A 248 7.61 3.87 -7.09
N ARG A 249 8.80 3.28 -6.87
CA ARG A 249 9.89 3.30 -7.85
C ARG A 249 9.52 2.58 -9.14
N MET A 250 8.92 1.39 -9.05
CA MET A 250 8.45 0.65 -10.22
C MET A 250 7.44 1.46 -11.05
N GLN A 251 6.51 2.16 -10.40
CA GLN A 251 5.57 3.03 -11.12
C GLN A 251 6.24 4.24 -11.76
N GLY A 252 7.26 4.82 -11.12
CA GLY A 252 8.06 5.90 -11.69
C GLY A 252 8.86 5.47 -12.90
N GLU A 253 9.58 4.34 -12.79
CA GLU A 253 10.32 3.70 -13.89
C GLU A 253 9.38 3.41 -15.07
N ARG A 254 8.20 2.83 -14.82
CA ARG A 254 7.23 2.55 -15.88
C ARG A 254 6.62 3.80 -16.51
N ALA A 255 6.30 4.82 -15.70
CA ALA A 255 5.75 6.07 -16.21
C ALA A 255 6.74 6.80 -17.13
N ALA A 256 8.05 6.71 -16.85
CA ALA A 256 9.10 7.33 -17.65
C ALA A 256 9.25 6.70 -19.05
N LEU A 257 8.85 5.43 -19.24
CA LEU A 257 8.90 4.76 -20.54
C LEU A 257 7.85 5.32 -21.51
N GLY A 258 6.74 5.91 -21.04
CA GLY A 258 5.70 6.55 -21.86
C GLY A 258 4.90 5.62 -22.78
N VAL A 259 5.27 4.33 -22.87
CA VAL A 259 4.56 3.31 -23.65
C VAL A 259 3.45 2.72 -22.78
N PHE A 260 2.24 3.30 -22.88
CA PHE A 260 1.05 2.71 -22.27
C PHE A 260 0.30 1.95 -23.37
N PRO A 261 0.05 0.63 -23.21
CA PRO A 261 -0.82 -0.08 -24.12
C PRO A 261 -2.22 0.54 -23.98
N LEU A 262 -2.58 1.43 -24.91
CA LEU A 262 -3.97 1.68 -25.22
C LEU A 262 -4.50 0.31 -25.67
N SER A 263 -5.32 -0.31 -24.84
CA SER A 263 -5.87 -1.64 -25.09
C SER A 263 -6.24 -1.83 -26.56
N THR A 264 -5.43 -2.59 -27.30
CA THR A 264 -5.84 -3.17 -28.57
C THR A 264 -6.66 -4.41 -28.25
N SER A 265 -7.82 -4.20 -27.64
CA SER A 265 -8.85 -5.21 -27.56
C SER A 265 -10.13 -4.60 -28.12
N GLY A 266 -10.25 -4.66 -29.44
CA GLY A 266 -11.55 -4.92 -30.04
C GLY A 266 -12.14 -6.20 -29.40
N PRO A 267 -13.47 -6.38 -29.44
CA PRO A 267 -14.11 -7.50 -28.77
C PRO A 267 -13.41 -8.80 -29.18
N ALA A 268 -12.83 -9.49 -28.20
CA ALA A 268 -12.30 -10.82 -28.40
C ALA A 268 -13.42 -11.65 -29.00
N GLU A 269 -13.27 -11.96 -30.28
CA GLU A 269 -14.03 -12.96 -30.98
C GLU A 269 -13.99 -14.20 -30.09
N ARG A 270 -15.15 -14.55 -29.52
CA ARG A 270 -15.29 -15.75 -28.70
C ARG A 270 -15.01 -16.90 -29.64
N ALA A 271 -13.76 -17.36 -29.68
CA ALA A 271 -13.40 -18.62 -30.31
C ALA A 271 -14.34 -19.68 -29.75
N GLY A 272 -15.15 -20.24 -30.65
CA GLY A 272 -16.21 -21.18 -30.33
C GLY A 272 -15.67 -22.34 -29.52
N TRP A 273 -16.11 -22.42 -28.27
CA TRP A 273 -16.18 -23.71 -27.61
C TRP A 273 -17.40 -24.42 -28.17
N GLY A 274 -17.11 -25.42 -29.00
CA GLY A 274 -18.09 -26.33 -29.57
C GLY A 274 -18.95 -26.94 -28.48
N ARG A 275 -20.26 -26.88 -28.69
CA ARG A 275 -21.20 -27.77 -28.04
C ARG A 275 -21.05 -29.14 -28.69
N SER A 276 -20.54 -30.08 -27.91
CA SER A 276 -20.78 -31.50 -28.10
C SER A 276 -20.90 -32.11 -26.72
N HIS A 277 -22.13 -32.21 -26.22
CA HIS A 277 -22.73 -33.31 -25.48
C HIS A 277 -24.19 -32.96 -25.21
#